data_AF-A0A524JJ13-F1
#
_entry.id   AF-A0A524JJ13-F1
#
_cell.length_a   1.000
_cell.length_b   1.000
_cell.length_c   1.000
_cell.angle_alpha   90.00
_cell.angle_beta   90.00
_cell.angle_gamma   90.00
#
_symmetry.space_group_name_H-M   'P 1'
#
loop_
_entity.id
_entity.type
_entity.pdbx_description
1 polymer ?
#
loop_
_entity_poly.entity_id
_entity_poly.type
_entity_poly.pdbx_seq_one_letter_code
_entity_poly.pdbx_strand_id
1 'polypeptide(L)'
;RPVVEEHIAVYGEFNDQRWTGLHETASIHDFSYGISDRGASIRIPIATVESGWKGWLEDRRPASNGDPYKIAGRIIKTVKSAKL
;
A
#
# COMPACT_ATOMS: atom_id res chain seq x y z
N ARG A 1 7.55 7.37 -8.19
CA ARG A 1 6.58 8.17 -7.39
C ARG A 1 7.30 8.65 -6.12
N PRO A 2 7.06 9.87 -5.61
CA PRO A 2 8.04 10.59 -4.78
C PRO A 2 8.33 10.00 -3.40
N VAL A 3 7.42 9.22 -2.81
CA VAL A 3 7.56 8.75 -1.42
C VAL A 3 7.62 7.23 -1.26
N VAL A 4 7.76 6.47 -2.35
CA VAL A 4 7.66 4.99 -2.29
C VAL A 4 8.76 4.38 -1.42
N GLU A 5 10.00 4.81 -1.62
CA GLU A 5 11.17 4.36 -0.85
C GLU A 5 11.01 4.63 0.65
N GLU A 6 10.46 5.80 1.02
CA GLU A 6 10.19 6.15 2.42
C GLU A 6 9.15 5.23 3.08
N HIS A 7 8.20 4.67 2.32
CA HIS A 7 7.27 3.66 2.83
C HIS A 7 7.95 2.30 2.95
N ILE A 8 8.71 1.88 1.93
CA ILE A 8 9.43 0.60 1.94
C ILE A 8 10.35 0.50 3.16
N ALA A 9 11.07 1.59 3.47
CA ALA A 9 11.99 1.67 4.61
C ALA A 9 11.35 1.39 5.98
N VAL A 10 10.02 1.50 6.12
CA VAL A 10 9.31 1.26 7.38
C VAL A 10 8.33 0.09 7.31
N TYR A 11 8.21 -0.59 6.18
CA TYR A 11 7.20 -1.63 5.93
C TYR A 11 7.64 -3.05 6.33
N GLY A 12 8.69 -3.15 7.13
CA GLY A 12 9.25 -4.42 7.63
C GLY A 12 10.55 -4.79 6.92
N GLU A 13 11.43 -5.48 7.64
CA GLU A 13 12.70 -5.98 7.11
C GLU A 13 12.48 -7.15 6.15
N PHE A 14 13.37 -7.28 5.15
CA PHE A 14 13.36 -8.34 4.14
C PHE A 14 12.08 -8.42 3.29
N ASN A 15 11.34 -7.31 3.18
CA ASN A 15 10.09 -7.26 2.43
C ASN A 15 10.28 -7.47 0.91
N ASP A 16 11.50 -7.26 0.42
CA ASP A 16 11.96 -7.59 -0.94
C ASP A 16 11.83 -9.09 -1.25
N GLN A 17 11.94 -9.97 -0.26
CA GLN A 17 11.74 -11.42 -0.44
C GLN A 17 10.27 -11.78 -0.64
N ARG A 18 9.34 -10.91 -0.19
CA ARG A 18 7.89 -11.11 -0.29
C ARG A 18 7.29 -10.42 -1.52
N TRP A 19 7.72 -9.21 -1.84
CA TRP A 19 7.19 -8.39 -2.94
C TRP A 19 7.92 -8.64 -4.25
N THR A 20 7.72 -9.84 -4.78
CA THR A 20 8.39 -10.29 -5.99
C THR A 20 7.55 -10.11 -7.25
N GLY A 21 6.28 -9.69 -7.12
CA GLY A 21 5.31 -9.72 -8.23
C GLY A 21 4.61 -11.07 -8.40
N LEU A 22 4.99 -12.08 -7.61
CA LEU A 22 4.37 -13.41 -7.59
C LEU A 22 3.45 -13.54 -6.36
N HIS A 23 2.57 -14.55 -6.37
CA HIS A 23 1.72 -14.90 -5.22
C HIS A 23 0.84 -13.76 -4.68
N GLU A 24 0.11 -13.07 -5.56
CA GLU A 24 -0.78 -11.95 -5.21
C GLU A 24 -0.07 -10.77 -4.51
N THR A 25 1.17 -10.48 -4.91
CA THR A 25 1.91 -9.30 -4.44
C THR A 25 2.39 -8.46 -5.62
N ALA A 26 2.55 -7.16 -5.40
CA ALA A 26 3.20 -6.28 -6.37
C ALA A 26 4.73 -6.46 -6.33
N SER A 27 5.41 -6.09 -7.42
CA SER A 27 6.87 -5.91 -7.44
C SER A 27 7.27 -4.74 -6.52
N ILE A 28 8.38 -4.87 -5.80
CA ILE A 28 8.90 -3.80 -4.92
C ILE A 28 9.34 -2.53 -5.65
N HIS A 29 9.65 -2.64 -6.93
CA HIS A 29 10.06 -1.51 -7.75
C HIS A 29 8.87 -0.76 -8.36
N ASP A 30 7.70 -1.36 -8.34
CA ASP A 30 6.50 -0.81 -8.96
C ASP A 30 5.48 -0.38 -7.92
N PHE A 31 4.75 0.68 -8.25
CA PHE A 31 3.60 1.12 -7.46
C PHE A 31 2.36 1.13 -8.34
N SER A 32 1.39 0.29 -8.00
CA SER A 32 0.12 0.13 -8.70
C SER A 32 -1.07 0.22 -7.75
N TYR A 33 -2.23 0.57 -8.30
CA TYR A 33 -3.51 0.50 -7.59
C TYR A 33 -4.60 0.01 -8.55
N GLY A 34 -5.60 -0.70 -8.04
CA GLY A 34 -6.68 -1.23 -8.87
C GLY A 34 -7.95 -1.55 -8.08
N ILE A 35 -9.10 -1.52 -8.77
CA ILE A 35 -10.40 -1.89 -8.22
C ILE A 35 -10.46 -3.41 -8.12
N SER A 36 -10.64 -3.92 -6.90
CA SER A 36 -10.61 -5.35 -6.57
C SER A 36 -9.33 -6.10 -6.98
N ASP A 37 -8.28 -5.38 -7.38
CA ASP A 37 -7.02 -5.97 -7.80
C ASP A 37 -6.18 -6.38 -6.59
N ARG A 38 -5.95 -7.68 -6.48
CA ARG A 38 -5.12 -8.28 -5.42
C ARG A 38 -3.62 -8.21 -5.76
N GLY A 39 -3.23 -8.15 -7.03
CA GLY A 39 -1.83 -8.00 -7.43
C GLY A 39 -1.30 -6.56 -7.27
N ALA A 40 -2.20 -5.59 -7.07
CA ALA A 40 -1.82 -4.20 -6.91
C ALA A 40 -1.18 -3.88 -5.55
N SER A 41 -0.35 -2.83 -5.51
CA SER A 41 0.21 -2.31 -4.25
C SER A 41 -0.88 -1.80 -3.31
N ILE A 42 -1.85 -1.05 -3.86
CA ILE A 42 -3.05 -0.58 -3.16
C ILE A 42 -4.28 -1.22 -3.80
N ARG A 43 -5.06 -1.94 -3.00
CA ARG A 43 -6.36 -2.46 -3.42
C ARG A 43 -7.47 -1.48 -3.08
N ILE A 44 -8.37 -1.25 -4.04
CA ILE A 44 -9.60 -0.48 -3.85
C ILE A 44 -10.75 -1.49 -3.79
N PRO A 45 -11.37 -1.74 -2.62
CA PRO A 45 -12.53 -2.64 -2.53
C PRO A 45 -13.67 -2.19 -3.44
N ILE A 46 -14.37 -3.14 -4.08
CA ILE A 46 -15.54 -2.83 -4.92
C ILE A 46 -16.61 -2.04 -4.15
N ALA A 47 -16.80 -2.35 -2.87
CA ALA A 47 -17.72 -1.63 -1.98
C ALA A 47 -17.43 -0.13 -1.90
N THR A 48 -16.15 0.29 -1.95
CA THR A 48 -15.78 1.72 -1.99
C THR A 48 -16.31 2.37 -3.27
N VAL A 49 -16.21 1.69 -4.40
CA VAL A 49 -16.67 2.20 -5.71
C VAL A 49 -18.20 2.23 -5.77
N GLU A 50 -18.85 1.14 -5.37
CA GLU A 50 -20.32 1.01 -5.33
C GLU A 50 -20.96 2.01 -4.35
N SER A 51 -20.23 2.42 -3.30
CA SER A 51 -20.67 3.43 -2.33
C SER A 51 -20.33 4.87 -2.74
N GLY A 52 -20.05 5.12 -4.03
CA GLY A 52 -19.74 6.46 -4.55
C GLY A 52 -18.41 7.01 -4.04
N TRP A 53 -17.38 6.17 -4.04
CA TRP A 53 -16.02 6.49 -3.55
C TRP A 53 -15.93 6.80 -2.04
N LYS A 54 -16.93 6.36 -1.26
CA LYS A 54 -16.94 6.41 0.19
C LYS A 54 -16.59 5.04 0.75
N GLY A 55 -15.41 4.90 1.35
CA GLY A 55 -14.92 3.63 1.85
C GLY A 55 -13.47 3.73 2.28
N TRP A 56 -12.69 2.69 2.02
CA TRP A 56 -11.26 2.64 2.36
C TRP A 56 -10.41 2.18 1.18
N LEU A 57 -9.09 2.42 1.34
CA LEU A 57 -8.03 1.88 0.50
C LEU A 57 -7.24 0.88 1.35
N GLU A 58 -6.79 -0.20 0.74
CA GLU A 58 -5.99 -1.21 1.43
C GLU A 58 -4.56 -1.22 0.89
N ASP A 59 -3.62 -0.79 1.73
CA ASP A 59 -2.20 -0.91 1.44
C ASP A 59 -1.73 -2.33 1.73
N ARG A 60 -1.47 -3.12 0.67
CA ARG A 60 -1.10 -4.55 0.77
C ARG A 60 0.40 -4.79 0.95
N ARG A 61 1.14 -3.70 0.99
CA ARG A 61 2.59 -3.67 1.05
C ARG A 61 3.13 -4.02 2.45
N PRO A 62 2.68 -3.47 3.58
CA PRO A 62 3.28 -3.76 4.89
C PRO A 62 3.47 -5.28 5.14
N ALA A 63 4.67 -5.68 5.58
CA ALA A 63 4.95 -7.05 5.97
C ALA A 63 4.44 -7.32 7.40
N SER A 64 4.27 -8.60 7.74
CA SER A 64 3.80 -9.04 9.06
C SER A 64 4.75 -8.68 10.21
N ASN A 65 6.04 -8.47 9.93
CA ASN A 65 7.07 -8.04 10.89
C ASN A 65 7.24 -6.51 10.99
N GLY A 66 6.46 -5.74 10.23
CA GLY A 66 6.55 -4.28 10.25
C GLY A 66 6.03 -3.67 11.54
N ASP A 67 6.66 -2.59 11.99
CA ASP A 67 6.22 -1.83 13.17
C ASP A 67 4.91 -1.07 12.86
N PRO A 68 3.78 -1.42 13.50
CA PRO A 68 2.49 -0.85 13.16
C PRO A 68 2.43 0.66 13.40
N TYR A 69 3.18 1.20 14.36
CA TYR A 69 3.19 2.64 14.65
C TYR A 69 3.92 3.43 13.56
N LYS A 70 5.07 2.91 13.11
CA LYS A 70 5.84 3.54 12.02
C LYS A 70 5.06 3.49 10.70
N ILE A 71 4.44 2.35 10.40
CA ILE A 71 3.62 2.17 9.20
C ILE A 71 2.44 3.14 9.21
N ALA A 72 1.64 3.16 10.28
CA ALA A 72 0.49 4.06 10.38
C ALA A 72 0.90 5.52 10.30
N GLY A 73 1.96 5.92 11.03
CA GLY A 73 2.50 7.27 11.00
C GLY A 73 2.94 7.71 9.60
N ARG A 74 3.61 6.82 8.86
CA ARG A 74 4.04 7.07 7.48
C ARG A 74 2.86 7.23 6.52
N ILE A 75 1.84 6.36 6.63
CA ILE A 75 0.61 6.47 5.83
C ILE A 75 -0.08 7.81 6.07
N ILE A 76 -0.30 8.18 7.33
CA ILE A 76 -0.96 9.44 7.72
C ILE A 76 -0.18 10.65 7.18
N LYS A 77 1.15 10.65 7.31
CA LYS A 77 2.00 11.73 6.81
C LYS A 77 1.83 11.94 5.30
N THR A 78 1.78 10.85 4.53
CA THR A 78 1.61 10.92 3.07
C THR A 78 0.21 11.34 2.67
N VAL A 79 -0.86 10.82 3.28
CA VAL A 79 -2.23 11.20 2.87
C VAL A 79 -2.58 12.63 3.27
N LYS A 80 -2.03 13.16 4.38
CA LYS A 80 -2.22 14.55 4.80
C LYS A 80 -1.59 15.58 3.86
N SER A 81 -0.63 15.20 3.04
CA SER A 81 -0.02 16.11 2.06
C SER A 81 -0.77 16.17 0.73
N ALA A 82 -1.78 15.33 0.53
CA ALA A 82 -2.61 15.36 -0.67
C ALA A 82 -3.42 16.66 -0.73
N LYS A 83 -3.41 17.31 -1.90
CA LYS A 83 -4.28 18.46 -2.18
C LYS A 83 -5.65 17.93 -2.60
N LEU A 84 -6.71 18.52 -2.04
CA LEU A 84 -8.10 18.27 -2.44
C LEU A 84 -8.45 19.06 -3.71
#